data_AF-A0A9C6X5K1-F1
#
_entry.id   AF-A0A9C6X5K1-F1
#
_cell.length_a   1.000
_cell.length_b   1.000
_cell.length_c   1.000
_cell.angle_alpha   90.00
_cell.angle_beta   90.00
_cell.angle_gamma   90.00
#
_symmetry.space_group_name_H-M   'P 1'
#
loop_
_entity.id
_entity.type
_entity.pdbx_description
1 polymer ?
#
loop_
_entity_poly.entity_id
_entity_poly.type
_entity_poly.pdbx_seq_one_letter_code
_entity_poly.pdbx_strand_id
1 'polypeptide(L)'
;MSVSDRAAFDVWYATQKDVVFDQDRELELYCRSDVAVLRQAALKFRQLFLDTASIDPFRECCTLASCCMLSFQANFLPAEKIALMPQGGYFAADMQSKVALEWLQWTSHTLQIPIQHAGNGREAKVGPYKLDGLYEPQKRAFEFYGCFYHGHPKCFPIRTSVLGNDNNDTMEGRWRATQARQEMLERAGYTVETIWECEWAELKKADPEVRAYTEAHPVLQEDPLDPRDAFFGGRTNNAKLWRKCEAGERICYADICSLYPYVNKMGKYPLGKPRRAVYPDCPHPSQFEGFIKCTVLPPQDLYHPILPIRMHNKLMFVLCYACAQACEFDAPEECAHSDEERMLKDTWVVDEVRYALEHGYTLIKTFEVWIYDGVTQYCPKNKDPTNVAKRGLFAEYVNKNLKLKLEASGWPPEMDTDEKRAAYVADQASKGVFLDVDNIVFNPSLRALSKLELNSLWGKFGQGSNLTKHVIVTAVEKH
;
A
#
# COMPACT_ATOMS: atom_id res chain seq x y z
N MET A 1 -19.56 -0.44 42.08
CA MET A 1 -18.50 0.30 42.81
C MET A 1 -17.81 -0.66 43.76
N SER A 2 -16.49 -0.65 43.83
CA SER A 2 -15.78 -1.47 44.81
C SER A 2 -16.02 -0.95 46.24
N VAL A 3 -15.72 -1.75 47.25
CA VAL A 3 -15.91 -1.37 48.67
C VAL A 3 -15.04 -0.18 49.06
N SER A 4 -13.82 -0.06 48.49
CA SER A 4 -12.93 1.08 48.72
C SER A 4 -13.44 2.37 48.10
N ASP A 5 -14.00 2.29 46.89
CA ASP A 5 -14.50 3.48 46.19
C ASP A 5 -15.73 4.06 46.89
N ARG A 6 -16.51 3.21 47.57
CA ARG A 6 -17.68 3.63 48.36
C ARG A 6 -17.28 4.47 49.57
N ALA A 7 -16.27 4.04 50.31
CA ALA A 7 -15.79 4.82 51.45
C ALA A 7 -15.25 6.19 51.04
N ALA A 8 -14.51 6.27 49.93
CA ALA A 8 -14.02 7.52 49.38
C ALA A 8 -15.17 8.45 48.91
N PHE A 9 -16.18 7.87 48.25
CA PHE A 9 -17.38 8.60 47.84
C PHE A 9 -18.16 9.15 49.03
N ASP A 10 -18.38 8.35 50.09
CA ASP A 10 -19.15 8.77 51.27
C ASP A 10 -18.46 9.94 52.00
N VAL A 11 -17.13 9.94 52.08
CA VAL A 11 -16.34 11.06 52.61
C VAL A 11 -16.52 12.31 51.76
N TRP A 12 -16.37 12.19 50.44
CA TRP A 12 -16.57 13.32 49.52
C TRP A 12 -18.01 13.86 49.60
N TYR A 13 -19.01 12.97 49.59
CA TYR A 13 -20.42 13.33 49.66
C TYR A 13 -20.76 14.07 50.95
N ALA A 14 -20.24 13.62 52.10
CA ALA A 14 -20.44 14.31 53.37
C ALA A 14 -19.92 15.76 53.35
N THR A 15 -18.88 16.06 52.56
CA THR A 15 -18.35 17.43 52.40
C THR A 15 -19.08 18.27 51.36
N GLN A 16 -19.73 17.65 50.38
CA GLN A 16 -20.34 18.36 49.25
C GLN A 16 -21.87 18.45 49.32
N LYS A 17 -22.53 17.63 50.15
CA LYS A 17 -23.99 17.51 50.21
C LYS A 17 -24.74 18.82 50.50
N ASP A 18 -24.11 19.74 51.21
CA ASP A 18 -24.68 21.03 51.62
C ASP A 18 -24.12 22.21 50.78
N VAL A 19 -23.27 21.93 49.79
CA VAL A 19 -22.69 22.93 48.89
C VAL A 19 -23.68 23.18 47.75
N VAL A 20 -24.06 24.45 47.53
CA VAL A 20 -24.90 24.85 46.40
C VAL A 20 -24.07 24.73 45.12
N PHE A 21 -24.47 23.83 44.22
CA PHE A 21 -23.83 23.62 42.93
C PHE A 21 -24.29 24.70 41.93
N ASP A 22 -23.38 25.60 41.57
CA ASP A 22 -23.59 26.59 40.51
C ASP A 22 -23.08 26.02 39.18
N GLN A 23 -24.02 25.56 38.36
CA GLN A 23 -23.71 24.87 37.12
C GLN A 23 -22.91 25.74 36.13
N ASP A 24 -23.25 27.04 36.01
CA ASP A 24 -22.60 27.92 35.04
C ASP A 24 -21.15 28.21 35.46
N ARG A 25 -20.94 28.44 36.76
CA ARG A 25 -19.60 28.64 37.33
C ARG A 25 -18.72 27.40 37.20
N GLU A 26 -19.26 26.22 37.51
CA GLU A 26 -18.50 24.97 37.43
C GLU A 26 -18.15 24.61 35.98
N LEU A 27 -19.06 24.86 35.03
CA LEU A 27 -18.77 24.72 33.60
C LEU A 27 -17.65 25.67 33.15
N GLU A 28 -17.71 26.94 33.56
CA GLU A 28 -16.66 27.91 33.23
C GLU A 28 -15.29 27.49 33.80
N LEU A 29 -15.25 27.07 35.07
CA LEU A 29 -14.04 26.57 35.73
C LEU A 29 -13.49 25.33 35.04
N TYR A 30 -14.36 24.37 34.70
CA TYR A 30 -14.00 23.18 33.95
C TYR A 30 -13.37 23.56 32.60
N CYS A 31 -14.03 24.41 31.80
CA CYS A 31 -13.51 24.84 30.50
C CYS A 31 -12.15 25.55 30.61
N ARG A 32 -11.99 26.45 31.59
CA ARG A 32 -10.70 27.14 31.84
C ARG A 32 -9.61 26.16 32.25
N SER A 33 -9.92 25.23 33.14
CA SER A 33 -9.00 24.19 33.61
C SER A 33 -8.60 23.26 32.48
N ASP A 34 -9.56 22.79 31.68
CA ASP A 34 -9.32 21.89 30.55
C ASP A 34 -8.39 22.53 29.51
N VAL A 35 -8.64 23.79 29.14
CA VAL A 35 -7.75 24.55 28.24
C VAL A 35 -6.36 24.75 28.85
N ALA A 36 -6.27 25.02 30.16
CA ALA A 36 -4.99 25.20 30.84
C ALA A 36 -4.17 23.90 30.87
N VAL A 37 -4.81 22.77 31.19
CA VAL A 37 -4.20 21.43 31.17
C VAL A 37 -3.76 21.07 29.75
N LEU A 38 -4.63 21.27 28.76
CA LEU A 38 -4.30 21.02 27.36
C LEU A 38 -3.10 21.85 26.89
N ARG A 39 -3.04 23.13 27.25
CA ARG A 39 -1.90 24.01 26.93
C ARG A 39 -0.61 23.49 27.56
N GLN A 40 -0.63 23.13 28.84
CA GLN A 40 0.55 22.61 29.54
C GLN A 40 1.01 21.28 28.93
N ALA A 41 0.07 20.37 28.63
CA ALA A 41 0.35 19.11 27.97
C ALA A 41 0.95 19.32 26.57
N ALA A 42 0.40 20.25 25.78
CA ALA A 42 0.92 20.59 24.46
C ALA A 42 2.35 21.15 24.53
N LEU A 43 2.64 22.06 25.47
CA LEU A 43 4.00 22.59 25.66
C LEU A 43 4.98 21.50 26.08
N LYS A 44 4.58 20.59 26.99
CA LYS A 44 5.43 19.46 27.39
C LYS A 44 5.66 18.50 26.23
N PHE A 45 4.62 18.21 25.45
CA PHE A 45 4.71 17.38 24.24
C PHE A 45 5.65 17.98 23.19
N ARG A 46 5.54 19.29 22.94
CA ARG A 46 6.48 20.03 22.06
C ARG A 46 7.91 19.89 22.54
N GLN A 47 8.15 20.15 23.83
CA GLN A 47 9.48 20.07 24.40
C GLN A 47 10.07 18.66 24.27
N LEU A 48 9.28 17.62 24.56
CA LEU A 48 9.74 16.25 24.42
C LEU A 48 10.13 15.91 22.97
N PHE A 49 9.37 16.35 21.97
CA PHE A 49 9.73 16.15 20.55
C PHE A 49 10.99 16.91 20.14
N LEU A 50 11.18 18.13 20.65
CA LEU A 50 12.41 18.89 20.43
C LEU A 50 13.61 18.17 21.05
N ASP A 51 13.45 17.66 22.28
CA ASP A 51 14.51 16.97 23.02
C ASP A 51 14.87 15.62 22.36
N THR A 52 13.87 14.84 21.91
CA THR A 52 14.11 13.49 21.39
C THR A 52 14.40 13.46 19.90
N ALA A 53 13.76 14.31 19.10
CA ALA A 53 13.78 14.24 17.63
C ALA A 53 14.28 15.52 16.95
N SER A 54 14.51 16.60 17.71
CA SER A 54 14.92 17.91 17.18
C SER A 54 13.95 18.49 16.14
N ILE A 55 12.66 18.20 16.30
CA ILE A 55 11.57 18.64 15.40
C ILE A 55 10.51 19.35 16.22
N ASP A 56 9.98 20.45 15.70
CA ASP A 56 8.83 21.11 16.30
C ASP A 56 7.51 20.55 15.73
N PRO A 57 6.75 19.76 16.51
CA PRO A 57 5.57 19.07 16.02
C PRO A 57 4.41 20.00 15.65
N PHE A 58 4.42 21.26 16.11
CA PHE A 58 3.37 22.24 15.81
C PHE A 58 3.73 23.20 14.69
N ARG A 59 5.02 23.42 14.43
CA ARG A 59 5.49 24.29 13.35
C ARG A 59 5.62 23.53 12.03
N GLU A 60 6.13 22.32 12.08
CA GLU A 60 6.55 21.59 10.87
C GLU A 60 5.50 20.58 10.39
N CYS A 61 4.57 20.19 11.25
CA CYS A 61 3.63 19.11 11.00
C CYS A 61 2.22 19.44 11.49
N CYS A 62 1.21 18.96 10.76
CA CYS A 62 -0.20 19.05 11.20
C CYS A 62 -0.68 17.78 11.90
N THR A 63 0.05 16.66 11.77
CA THR A 63 -0.32 15.37 12.37
C THR A 63 0.89 14.67 12.97
N LEU A 64 0.66 13.90 14.04
CA LEU A 64 1.68 13.07 14.69
C LEU A 64 2.39 12.13 13.69
N ALA A 65 1.65 11.49 12.80
CA ALA A 65 2.21 10.59 11.79
C ALA A 65 3.14 11.34 10.81
N SER A 66 2.84 12.60 10.49
CA SER A 66 3.72 13.43 9.67
C SER A 66 4.98 13.83 10.44
N CYS A 67 4.86 14.13 11.74
CA CYS A 67 6.02 14.40 12.61
C CYS A 67 6.94 13.19 12.74
N CYS A 68 6.37 11.99 12.90
CA CYS A 68 7.13 10.73 12.93
C CYS A 68 7.85 10.47 11.61
N MET A 69 7.18 10.73 10.47
CA MET A 69 7.80 10.62 9.15
C MET A 69 8.93 11.63 8.95
N LEU A 70 8.75 12.88 9.39
CA LEU A 70 9.80 13.89 9.30
C LEU A 70 11.00 13.51 10.17
N SER A 71 10.75 13.01 11.39
CA SER A 71 11.78 12.46 12.29
C SER A 71 12.52 11.31 11.64
N PHE A 72 11.79 10.39 11.00
CA PHE A 72 12.36 9.29 10.23
C PHE A 72 13.24 9.79 9.07
N GLN A 73 12.72 10.72 8.26
CA GLN A 73 13.42 11.26 7.09
C GLN A 73 14.68 12.04 7.45
N ALA A 74 14.61 12.89 8.48
CA ALA A 74 15.71 13.75 8.88
C ALA A 74 16.85 12.97 9.54
N ASN A 75 16.51 11.95 10.35
CA ASN A 75 17.48 11.33 11.26
C ASN A 75 17.86 9.88 10.90
N PHE A 76 17.06 9.17 10.09
CA PHE A 76 17.22 7.71 9.92
C PHE A 76 17.16 7.21 8.47
N LEU A 77 16.42 7.88 7.58
CA LEU A 77 16.25 7.44 6.19
C LEU A 77 17.57 7.58 5.42
N PRO A 78 18.18 6.47 4.95
CA PRO A 78 19.38 6.58 4.14
C PRO A 78 19.04 7.13 2.74
N ALA A 79 19.97 7.89 2.16
CA ALA A 79 19.80 8.49 0.84
C ALA A 79 19.50 7.44 -0.25
N GLU A 80 18.57 7.79 -1.15
CA GLU A 80 18.25 7.03 -2.37
C GLU A 80 17.76 5.57 -2.15
N LYS A 81 17.18 5.28 -0.98
CA LYS A 81 16.68 3.92 -0.66
C LYS A 81 15.21 3.68 -0.95
N ILE A 82 14.36 4.70 -0.79
CA ILE A 82 12.93 4.62 -1.05
C ILE A 82 12.64 5.46 -2.30
N ALA A 83 12.15 4.83 -3.36
CA ALA A 83 11.74 5.56 -4.55
C ALA A 83 10.45 6.33 -4.30
N LEU A 84 10.36 7.53 -4.87
CA LEU A 84 9.14 8.32 -4.87
C LEU A 84 8.19 7.79 -5.94
N MET A 85 6.99 7.41 -5.52
CA MET A 85 5.94 6.99 -6.42
C MET A 85 5.25 8.23 -7.02
N PRO A 86 5.24 8.40 -8.36
CA PRO A 86 4.53 9.52 -8.98
C PRO A 86 3.00 9.32 -8.88
N GLN A 87 2.24 10.39 -9.11
CA GLN A 87 0.79 10.30 -9.21
C GLN A 87 0.42 9.36 -10.38
N GLY A 88 -0.39 8.33 -10.11
CA GLY A 88 -0.68 7.25 -11.07
C GLY A 88 0.27 6.05 -11.01
N GLY A 89 1.25 6.01 -10.10
CA GLY A 89 2.14 4.86 -9.93
C GLY A 89 3.30 4.81 -10.94
N TYR A 90 4.22 3.86 -10.76
CA TYR A 90 5.45 3.80 -11.57
C TYR A 90 5.23 3.51 -13.06
N PHE A 91 4.10 2.89 -13.40
CA PHE A 91 3.82 2.37 -14.74
C PHE A 91 2.44 2.75 -15.30
N ALA A 92 1.59 3.49 -14.58
CA ALA A 92 0.32 4.01 -15.10
C ALA A 92 0.41 5.51 -15.50
N ALA A 93 1.61 5.98 -15.85
CA ALA A 93 1.84 7.35 -16.28
C ALA A 93 1.44 7.61 -17.75
N ASP A 94 1.28 6.55 -18.54
CA ASP A 94 0.91 6.64 -19.96
C ASP A 94 -0.57 6.25 -20.10
N MET A 95 -1.41 7.20 -20.51
CA MET A 95 -2.84 6.97 -20.78
C MET A 95 -3.01 6.36 -22.17
N GLN A 96 -2.81 5.05 -22.29
CA GLN A 96 -3.08 4.31 -23.52
C GLN A 96 -4.46 3.65 -23.44
N SER A 97 -5.25 3.75 -24.52
CA SER A 97 -6.58 3.13 -24.55
C SER A 97 -6.48 1.60 -24.56
N LYS A 98 -7.41 0.91 -23.89
CA LYS A 98 -7.51 -0.55 -23.93
C LYS A 98 -7.59 -1.10 -25.36
N VAL A 99 -8.30 -0.39 -26.22
CA VAL A 99 -8.50 -0.75 -27.64
C VAL A 99 -7.19 -0.65 -28.43
N ALA A 100 -6.35 0.35 -28.15
CA ALA A 100 -5.02 0.44 -28.76
C ALA A 100 -4.11 -0.73 -28.33
N LEU A 101 -4.14 -1.09 -27.04
CA LEU A 101 -3.38 -2.23 -26.52
C LEU A 101 -3.81 -3.56 -27.17
N GLU A 102 -5.12 -3.76 -27.39
CA GLU A 102 -5.64 -4.93 -28.12
C GLU A 102 -5.01 -5.07 -29.51
N TRP A 103 -5.02 -3.98 -30.27
CA TRP A 103 -4.45 -3.97 -31.62
C TRP A 103 -2.95 -4.21 -31.61
N LEU A 104 -2.20 -3.59 -30.70
CA LEU A 104 -0.75 -3.75 -30.62
C LEU A 104 -0.35 -5.17 -30.23
N GLN A 105 -1.07 -5.79 -29.29
CA GLN A 105 -0.84 -7.19 -28.90
C GLN A 105 -1.14 -8.15 -30.05
N TRP A 106 -2.28 -7.96 -30.73
CA TRP A 106 -2.61 -8.74 -31.92
C TRP A 106 -1.57 -8.58 -33.03
N THR A 107 -1.15 -7.35 -33.30
CA THR A 107 -0.16 -7.04 -34.34
C THR A 107 1.20 -7.65 -33.99
N SER A 108 1.61 -7.58 -32.72
CA SER A 108 2.81 -8.25 -32.20
C SER A 108 2.74 -9.77 -32.41
N HIS A 109 1.59 -10.38 -32.13
CA HIS A 109 1.34 -11.80 -32.37
C HIS A 109 1.38 -12.17 -33.85
N THR A 110 0.70 -11.44 -34.73
CA THR A 110 0.66 -11.74 -36.17
C THR A 110 2.04 -11.59 -36.82
N LEU A 111 2.79 -10.56 -36.43
CA LEU A 111 4.09 -10.25 -37.01
C LEU A 111 5.26 -10.97 -36.32
N GLN A 112 5.01 -11.60 -35.17
CA GLN A 112 6.04 -12.24 -34.33
C GLN A 112 7.20 -11.30 -33.98
N ILE A 113 6.88 -10.03 -33.70
CA ILE A 113 7.84 -9.01 -33.24
C ILE A 113 7.44 -8.48 -31.86
N PRO A 114 8.40 -8.26 -30.95
CA PRO A 114 8.11 -7.68 -29.64
C PRO A 114 7.93 -6.16 -29.77
N ILE A 115 6.68 -5.71 -29.93
CA ILE A 115 6.35 -4.29 -30.00
C ILE A 115 6.38 -3.71 -28.59
N GLN A 116 7.18 -2.67 -28.37
CA GLN A 116 7.21 -1.95 -27.10
C GLN A 116 6.01 -0.99 -27.02
N HIS A 117 5.19 -1.10 -25.97
CA HIS A 117 4.02 -0.24 -25.74
C HIS A 117 3.73 -0.04 -24.22
N ALA A 118 2.68 0.71 -23.86
CA ALA A 118 2.39 1.03 -22.46
C ALA A 118 2.03 -0.20 -21.60
N GLY A 119 1.58 -1.29 -22.22
CA GLY A 119 1.16 -2.53 -21.56
C GLY A 119 2.29 -3.51 -21.26
N ASN A 120 3.43 -3.43 -21.95
CA ASN A 120 4.58 -4.32 -21.71
C ASN A 120 5.89 -3.58 -21.36
N GLY A 121 5.87 -2.24 -21.32
CA GLY A 121 7.03 -1.43 -20.97
C GLY A 121 6.68 0.02 -20.66
N ARG A 122 7.08 0.92 -21.54
CA ARG A 122 6.66 2.33 -21.56
C ARG A 122 6.53 2.75 -23.00
N GLU A 123 5.67 3.72 -23.28
CA GLU A 123 5.64 4.35 -24.60
C GLU A 123 7.00 4.95 -24.93
N ALA A 124 7.48 4.67 -26.14
CA ALA A 124 8.75 5.21 -26.60
C ALA A 124 8.57 6.67 -27.03
N LYS A 125 9.52 7.53 -26.64
CA LYS A 125 9.49 8.93 -27.02
C LYS A 125 10.33 9.17 -28.27
N VAL A 126 9.71 9.66 -29.34
CA VAL A 126 10.36 10.08 -30.58
C VAL A 126 10.07 11.56 -30.79
N GLY A 127 11.12 12.39 -30.67
CA GLY A 127 10.98 13.85 -30.68
C GLY A 127 10.09 14.35 -29.53
N PRO A 128 9.06 15.18 -29.78
CA PRO A 128 8.13 15.64 -28.76
C PRO A 128 7.01 14.62 -28.44
N TYR A 129 6.84 13.56 -29.23
CA TYR A 129 5.70 12.64 -29.12
C TYR A 129 6.05 11.31 -28.44
N LYS A 130 5.07 10.72 -27.76
CA LYS A 130 5.12 9.33 -27.28
C LYS A 130 4.32 8.46 -28.23
N LEU A 131 4.94 7.42 -28.76
CA LEU A 131 4.33 6.49 -29.71
C LEU A 131 3.48 5.45 -28.97
N ASP A 132 2.37 5.04 -29.58
CA ASP A 132 1.53 3.94 -29.06
C ASP A 132 2.31 2.62 -29.01
N GLY A 133 3.06 2.31 -30.07
CA GLY A 133 3.92 1.15 -30.17
C GLY A 133 5.19 1.41 -30.97
N LEU A 134 6.30 0.77 -30.59
CA LEU A 134 7.58 0.90 -31.29
C LEU A 134 8.31 -0.44 -31.36
N TYR A 135 8.84 -0.76 -32.55
CA TYR A 135 9.85 -1.79 -32.75
C TYR A 135 11.11 -1.17 -33.35
N GLU A 136 12.01 -0.72 -32.47
CA GLU A 136 13.21 0.03 -32.82
C GLU A 136 14.19 -0.71 -33.75
N PRO A 137 14.43 -2.05 -33.63
CA PRO A 137 15.36 -2.75 -34.51
C PRO A 137 15.08 -2.62 -36.01
N GLN A 138 13.81 -2.44 -36.39
CA GLN A 138 13.38 -2.20 -37.78
C GLN A 138 12.85 -0.79 -37.99
N LYS A 139 12.95 0.10 -36.99
CA LYS A 139 12.33 1.43 -36.98
C LYS A 139 10.86 1.40 -37.42
N ARG A 140 10.06 0.48 -36.86
CA ARG A 140 8.62 0.42 -37.12
C ARG A 140 7.86 1.10 -35.98
N ALA A 141 7.11 2.15 -36.31
CA ALA A 141 6.24 2.85 -35.38
C ALA A 141 4.78 2.40 -35.61
N PHE A 142 4.06 2.13 -34.53
CA PHE A 142 2.66 1.72 -34.56
C PHE A 142 1.83 2.80 -33.88
N GLU A 143 0.83 3.35 -34.56
CA GLU A 143 -0.04 4.43 -34.04
C GLU A 143 -1.52 4.05 -34.16
N PHE A 144 -2.24 4.15 -33.05
CA PHE A 144 -3.67 3.84 -33.01
C PHE A 144 -4.47 5.14 -33.02
N TYR A 145 -5.22 5.37 -34.09
CA TYR A 145 -5.97 6.60 -34.26
C TYR A 145 -7.42 6.46 -33.76
N GLY A 146 -7.64 6.88 -32.51
CA GLY A 146 -8.98 7.12 -31.95
C GLY A 146 -9.74 8.11 -32.83
N CYS A 147 -10.90 7.72 -33.35
CA CYS A 147 -11.54 8.43 -34.47
C CYS A 147 -11.88 9.88 -34.13
N PHE A 148 -12.33 10.13 -32.89
CA PHE A 148 -12.69 11.47 -32.40
C PHE A 148 -11.45 12.33 -32.11
N TYR A 149 -10.42 11.75 -31.48
CA TYR A 149 -9.22 12.48 -31.05
C TYR A 149 -8.27 12.79 -32.20
N HIS A 150 -8.26 11.96 -33.25
CA HIS A 150 -7.40 12.10 -34.42
C HIS A 150 -8.17 12.61 -35.65
N GLY A 151 -9.46 12.93 -35.51
CA GLY A 151 -10.27 13.56 -36.56
C GLY A 151 -10.45 12.69 -37.80
N HIS A 152 -10.93 11.45 -37.62
CA HIS A 152 -11.10 10.50 -38.74
C HIS A 152 -12.08 11.05 -39.80
N PRO A 153 -11.65 11.29 -41.05
CA PRO A 153 -12.51 11.90 -42.07
C PRO A 153 -13.75 11.07 -42.42
N LYS A 154 -13.66 9.73 -42.33
CA LYS A 154 -14.77 8.83 -42.63
C LYS A 154 -15.84 8.81 -41.53
N CYS A 155 -15.43 8.89 -40.26
CA CYS A 155 -16.38 8.89 -39.13
C CYS A 155 -16.96 10.27 -38.84
N PHE A 156 -16.20 11.34 -39.12
CA PHE A 156 -16.59 12.72 -38.81
C PHE A 156 -16.55 13.59 -40.07
N PRO A 157 -17.61 13.55 -40.90
CA PRO A 157 -17.67 14.30 -42.16
C PRO A 157 -17.83 15.81 -41.94
N ILE A 158 -18.32 16.24 -40.78
CA ILE A 158 -18.38 17.67 -40.41
C ILE A 158 -17.04 18.05 -39.76
N ARG A 159 -16.30 18.90 -40.46
CA ARG A 159 -14.87 19.14 -40.20
C ARG A 159 -14.54 20.41 -39.44
N THR A 160 -15.38 21.44 -39.60
CA THR A 160 -15.10 22.82 -39.20
C THR A 160 -15.79 23.26 -37.92
N SER A 161 -16.69 22.43 -37.37
CA SER A 161 -17.37 22.72 -36.11
C SER A 161 -16.37 22.69 -34.95
N VAL A 162 -16.47 23.68 -34.08
CA VAL A 162 -15.71 23.76 -32.83
C VAL A 162 -16.25 22.71 -31.86
N LEU A 163 -15.36 21.88 -31.30
CA LEU A 163 -15.72 20.72 -30.47
C LEU A 163 -15.69 21.01 -28.96
N GLY A 164 -15.19 22.18 -28.54
CA GLY A 164 -15.06 22.58 -27.13
C GLY A 164 -15.02 24.10 -26.94
N ASN A 165 -14.50 24.56 -25.80
CA ASN A 165 -14.38 26.00 -25.50
C ASN A 165 -13.19 26.68 -26.18
N ASP A 166 -12.29 25.90 -26.80
CA ASP A 166 -11.19 26.42 -27.61
C ASP A 166 -11.66 26.53 -29.07
N ASN A 167 -11.71 27.77 -29.58
CA ASN A 167 -12.17 28.06 -30.94
C ASN A 167 -11.33 27.41 -32.05
N ASN A 168 -10.15 26.86 -31.74
CA ASN A 168 -9.29 26.17 -32.70
C ASN A 168 -9.43 24.63 -32.68
N ASP A 169 -10.17 24.05 -31.74
CA ASP A 169 -10.35 22.60 -31.66
C ASP A 169 -11.44 22.11 -32.61
N THR A 170 -11.02 21.70 -33.81
CA THR A 170 -11.88 21.20 -34.89
C THR A 170 -11.41 19.82 -35.36
N MET A 171 -12.32 19.03 -35.96
CA MET A 171 -11.94 17.73 -36.56
C MET A 171 -10.88 17.89 -37.67
N GLU A 172 -10.95 18.98 -38.43
CA GLU A 172 -9.92 19.35 -39.41
C GLU A 172 -8.56 19.60 -38.77
N GLY A 173 -8.54 20.39 -37.69
CA GLY A 173 -7.32 20.68 -36.95
C GLY A 173 -6.66 19.42 -36.37
N ARG A 174 -7.46 18.54 -35.74
CA ARG A 174 -6.99 17.27 -35.18
C ARG A 174 -6.38 16.36 -36.25
N TRP A 175 -7.06 16.20 -37.38
CA TRP A 175 -6.55 15.38 -38.49
C TRP A 175 -5.24 15.91 -39.08
N ARG A 176 -5.14 17.23 -39.29
CA ARG A 176 -3.89 17.85 -39.76
C ARG A 176 -2.75 17.64 -38.77
N ALA A 177 -3.01 17.73 -37.48
CA ALA A 177 -2.02 17.41 -36.45
C ALA A 177 -1.59 15.94 -36.51
N THR A 178 -2.53 15.01 -36.73
CA THR A 178 -2.22 13.58 -36.94
C THR A 178 -1.34 13.36 -38.17
N GLN A 179 -1.65 13.99 -39.31
CA GLN A 179 -0.83 13.91 -40.52
C GLN A 179 0.57 14.49 -40.30
N ALA A 180 0.68 15.67 -39.68
CA ALA A 180 1.97 16.29 -39.39
C ALA A 180 2.83 15.42 -38.46
N ARG A 181 2.21 14.70 -37.52
CA ARG A 181 2.88 13.73 -36.66
C ARG A 181 3.38 12.53 -37.46
N GLN A 182 2.55 11.94 -38.32
CA GLN A 182 2.96 10.82 -39.17
C GLN A 182 4.12 11.20 -40.10
N GLU A 183 4.03 12.33 -40.80
CA GLU A 183 5.09 12.83 -41.67
C GLU A 183 6.41 13.05 -40.90
N MET A 184 6.33 13.52 -39.65
CA MET A 184 7.52 13.70 -38.83
C MET A 184 8.21 12.37 -38.54
N LEU A 185 7.46 11.32 -38.22
CA LEU A 185 8.00 9.99 -37.95
C LEU A 185 8.61 9.37 -39.20
N GLU A 186 7.94 9.50 -40.34
CA GLU A 186 8.46 9.06 -41.64
C GLU A 186 9.75 9.80 -42.01
N ARG A 187 9.83 11.11 -41.79
CA ARG A 187 11.06 11.91 -41.99
C ARG A 187 12.19 11.51 -41.04
N ALA A 188 11.86 11.03 -39.84
CA ALA A 188 12.83 10.47 -38.90
C ALA A 188 13.30 9.04 -39.29
N GLY A 189 12.77 8.50 -40.39
CA GLY A 189 13.15 7.20 -40.96
C GLY A 189 12.39 6.01 -40.36
N TYR A 190 11.22 6.25 -39.78
CA TYR A 190 10.34 5.19 -39.29
C TYR A 190 9.32 4.78 -40.36
N THR A 191 9.08 3.47 -40.47
CA THR A 191 7.91 2.94 -41.17
C THR A 191 6.73 3.00 -40.21
N VAL A 192 5.72 3.82 -40.52
CA VAL A 192 4.56 4.03 -39.64
C VAL A 192 3.40 3.14 -40.07
N GLU A 193 2.99 2.24 -39.19
CA GLU A 193 1.79 1.42 -39.32
C GLU A 193 0.68 2.01 -38.47
N THR A 194 -0.48 2.19 -39.07
CA THR A 194 -1.60 2.89 -38.44
C THR A 194 -2.88 2.09 -38.60
N ILE A 195 -3.78 2.26 -37.64
CA ILE A 195 -5.15 1.75 -37.74
C ILE A 195 -6.10 2.75 -37.10
N TRP A 196 -7.28 2.94 -37.69
CA TRP A 196 -8.33 3.73 -37.07
C TRP A 196 -9.20 2.89 -36.14
N GLU A 197 -9.70 3.51 -35.07
CA GLU A 197 -10.56 2.85 -34.08
C GLU A 197 -11.75 2.14 -34.70
N CYS A 198 -12.42 2.76 -35.68
CA CYS A 198 -13.55 2.12 -36.36
C CYS A 198 -13.13 0.95 -37.25
N GLU A 199 -11.94 0.99 -37.84
CA GLU A 199 -11.44 -0.09 -38.69
C GLU A 199 -11.08 -1.30 -37.84
N TRP A 200 -10.44 -1.08 -36.68
CA TRP A 200 -10.20 -2.11 -35.70
C TRP A 200 -11.50 -2.73 -35.17
N ALA A 201 -12.51 -1.89 -34.89
CA ALA A 201 -13.82 -2.37 -34.46
C ALA A 201 -14.50 -3.27 -35.51
N GLU A 202 -14.38 -2.94 -36.80
CA GLU A 202 -14.90 -3.78 -37.89
C GLU A 202 -14.08 -5.07 -38.07
N LEU A 203 -12.76 -5.01 -37.97
CA LEU A 203 -11.88 -6.20 -37.99
C LEU A 203 -12.26 -7.19 -36.88
N LYS A 204 -12.46 -6.72 -35.65
CA LYS A 204 -12.91 -7.57 -34.52
C LYS A 204 -14.27 -8.21 -34.75
N LYS A 205 -15.17 -7.57 -35.51
CA LYS A 205 -16.48 -8.15 -35.86
C LYS A 205 -16.36 -9.18 -36.98
N ALA A 206 -15.49 -8.90 -37.95
CA ALA A 206 -15.35 -9.72 -39.15
C ALA A 206 -14.51 -10.97 -38.92
N ASP A 207 -13.48 -10.90 -38.07
CA ASP A 207 -12.51 -11.97 -37.86
C ASP A 207 -12.69 -12.65 -36.48
N PRO A 208 -13.17 -13.91 -36.44
CA PRO A 208 -13.32 -14.66 -35.21
C PRO A 208 -12.01 -14.90 -34.45
N GLU A 209 -10.87 -14.97 -35.14
CA GLU A 209 -9.56 -15.23 -34.52
C GLU A 209 -9.08 -14.02 -33.73
N VAL A 210 -9.19 -12.82 -34.33
CA VAL A 210 -8.88 -11.55 -33.65
C VAL A 210 -9.74 -11.39 -32.40
N ARG A 211 -11.04 -11.70 -32.52
CA ARG A 211 -11.98 -11.63 -31.39
C ARG A 211 -11.59 -12.62 -30.29
N ALA A 212 -11.37 -13.89 -30.64
CA ALA A 212 -10.97 -14.90 -29.66
C ALA A 212 -9.65 -14.55 -28.96
N TYR A 213 -8.67 -14.03 -29.70
CA TYR A 213 -7.39 -13.60 -29.13
C TYR A 213 -7.57 -12.44 -28.15
N THR A 214 -8.25 -11.37 -28.55
CA THR A 214 -8.44 -10.17 -27.71
C THR A 214 -9.29 -10.44 -26.47
N GLU A 215 -10.29 -11.32 -26.58
CA GLU A 215 -11.13 -11.75 -25.45
C GLU A 215 -10.38 -12.69 -24.49
N ALA A 216 -9.46 -13.52 -24.98
CA ALA A 216 -8.73 -14.49 -24.15
C ALA A 216 -7.39 -13.96 -23.60
N HIS A 217 -6.82 -12.89 -24.15
CA HIS A 217 -5.46 -12.47 -23.81
C HIS A 217 -5.36 -11.96 -22.35
N PRO A 218 -4.52 -12.57 -21.49
CA PRO A 218 -4.47 -12.26 -20.06
C PRO A 218 -4.22 -10.78 -19.73
N VAL A 219 -3.32 -10.13 -20.45
CA VAL A 219 -2.96 -8.71 -20.22
C VAL A 219 -4.07 -7.75 -20.65
N LEU A 220 -4.96 -8.16 -21.56
CA LEU A 220 -6.06 -7.31 -22.03
C LEU A 220 -7.30 -7.43 -21.13
N GLN A 221 -7.41 -8.51 -20.36
CA GLN A 221 -8.55 -8.72 -19.46
C GLN A 221 -8.31 -8.12 -18.06
N GLU A 222 -7.06 -7.90 -17.67
CA GLU A 222 -6.71 -7.46 -16.34
C GLU A 222 -6.21 -6.01 -16.33
N ASP A 223 -6.65 -5.23 -15.35
CA ASP A 223 -6.01 -3.95 -15.05
C ASP A 223 -4.55 -4.16 -14.65
N PRO A 224 -3.67 -3.16 -14.84
CA PRO A 224 -2.29 -3.23 -14.35
C PRO A 224 -2.23 -3.52 -12.84
N LEU A 225 -1.10 -4.09 -12.39
CA LEU A 225 -0.83 -4.34 -10.97
C LEU A 225 -0.81 -3.01 -10.20
N ASP A 226 -1.68 -2.89 -9.18
CA ASP A 226 -1.60 -1.83 -8.17
C ASP A 226 -1.00 -2.40 -6.86
N PRO A 227 0.17 -1.93 -6.40
CA PRO A 227 0.76 -2.39 -5.14
C PRO A 227 -0.14 -2.10 -3.93
N ARG A 228 -1.12 -1.19 -4.04
CA ARG A 228 -2.12 -0.92 -3.01
C ARG A 228 -3.04 -2.11 -2.78
N ASP A 229 -3.31 -2.91 -3.81
CA ASP A 229 -4.13 -4.10 -3.68
C ASP A 229 -3.48 -5.10 -2.73
N ALA A 230 -2.15 -5.22 -2.75
CA ALA A 230 -1.38 -6.04 -1.81
C ALA A 230 -1.26 -5.46 -0.37
N PHE A 231 -1.80 -4.27 -0.10
CA PHE A 231 -1.63 -3.61 1.21
C PHE A 231 -2.78 -3.92 2.19
N PHE A 232 -2.65 -5.01 2.95
CA PHE A 232 -3.69 -5.48 3.87
C PHE A 232 -3.50 -4.99 5.32
N GLY A 233 -4.60 -5.01 6.08
CA GLY A 233 -4.61 -4.75 7.52
C GLY A 233 -4.17 -5.95 8.36
N GLY A 234 -4.40 -5.88 9.67
CA GLY A 234 -4.17 -7.02 10.55
C GLY A 234 -5.14 -8.17 10.27
N ARG A 235 -4.68 -9.42 10.41
CA ARG A 235 -5.54 -10.60 10.36
C ARG A 235 -6.38 -10.67 11.64
N THR A 236 -7.69 -10.59 11.48
CA THR A 236 -8.65 -10.85 12.56
C THR A 236 -9.49 -12.04 12.16
N ASN A 237 -9.33 -13.16 12.86
CA ASN A 237 -10.05 -14.40 12.59
C ASN A 237 -10.53 -15.03 13.90
N ASN A 238 -11.78 -15.48 13.92
CA ASN A 238 -12.38 -16.15 15.06
C ASN A 238 -12.60 -17.63 14.73
N ALA A 239 -11.74 -18.52 15.23
CA ALA A 239 -11.93 -19.96 15.05
C ALA A 239 -13.07 -20.53 15.91
N LYS A 240 -13.31 -19.93 17.09
CA LYS A 240 -14.39 -20.32 18.01
C LYS A 240 -14.89 -19.09 18.77
N LEU A 241 -16.19 -18.80 18.68
CA LEU A 241 -16.78 -17.61 19.32
C LEU A 241 -16.92 -17.76 20.84
N TRP A 242 -17.11 -18.98 21.33
CA TRP A 242 -17.27 -19.26 22.76
C TRP A 242 -16.75 -20.64 23.15
N ARG A 243 -16.03 -20.73 24.26
CA ARG A 243 -15.56 -22.00 24.85
C ARG A 243 -15.57 -21.88 26.37
N LYS A 244 -16.22 -22.84 27.03
CA LYS A 244 -16.11 -23.05 28.48
C LYS A 244 -15.01 -24.07 28.73
N CYS A 245 -14.05 -23.74 29.60
CA CYS A 245 -13.00 -24.68 29.99
C CYS A 245 -13.57 -25.86 30.78
N GLU A 246 -13.13 -27.06 30.45
CA GLU A 246 -13.36 -28.26 31.25
C GLU A 246 -12.36 -28.36 32.43
N ALA A 247 -12.54 -29.33 33.31
CA ALA A 247 -11.65 -29.54 34.45
C ALA A 247 -10.22 -29.86 33.96
N GLY A 248 -9.25 -29.01 34.32
CA GLY A 248 -7.85 -29.13 33.88
C GLY A 248 -7.51 -28.36 32.60
N GLU A 249 -8.50 -27.79 31.91
CA GLU A 249 -8.29 -26.94 30.74
C GLU A 249 -8.02 -25.48 31.14
N ARG A 250 -7.16 -24.79 30.38
CA ARG A 250 -6.87 -23.36 30.54
C ARG A 250 -6.88 -22.68 29.19
N ILE A 251 -7.44 -21.47 29.12
CA ILE A 251 -7.27 -20.58 27.96
C ILE A 251 -6.04 -19.71 28.23
N CYS A 252 -5.05 -19.80 27.35
CA CYS A 252 -3.85 -18.97 27.39
C CYS A 252 -3.99 -17.84 26.37
N TYR A 253 -3.49 -16.66 26.73
CA TYR A 253 -3.43 -15.49 25.86
C TYR A 253 -1.97 -15.15 25.58
N ALA A 254 -1.62 -15.05 24.31
CA ALA A 254 -0.31 -14.61 23.85
C ALA A 254 -0.48 -13.30 23.08
N ASP A 255 0.29 -12.28 23.46
CA ASP A 255 0.31 -10.98 22.78
C ASP A 255 1.73 -10.63 22.33
N ILE A 256 1.86 -10.22 21.07
CA ILE A 256 3.13 -9.74 20.55
C ILE A 256 3.25 -8.26 20.88
N CYS A 257 4.05 -7.96 21.90
CA CYS A 257 4.32 -6.61 22.34
C CYS A 257 4.97 -5.77 21.23
N SER A 258 4.19 -4.90 20.59
CA SER A 258 4.63 -4.01 19.49
C SER A 258 4.91 -4.76 18.17
N LEU A 259 3.93 -5.55 17.70
CA LEU A 259 4.00 -6.31 16.45
C LEU A 259 4.49 -5.50 15.23
N TYR A 260 3.83 -4.39 14.89
CA TYR A 260 4.24 -3.59 13.71
C TYR A 260 5.66 -3.02 13.82
N PRO A 261 6.08 -2.41 14.95
CA PRO A 261 7.48 -2.05 15.15
C PRO A 261 8.47 -3.21 15.03
N TYR A 262 8.11 -4.39 15.54
CA TYR A 262 8.93 -5.59 15.39
C TYR A 262 9.09 -5.97 13.91
N VAL A 263 8.01 -5.98 13.14
CA VAL A 263 8.05 -6.24 11.69
C VAL A 263 8.83 -5.17 10.94
N ASN A 264 8.65 -3.89 11.28
CA ASN A 264 9.43 -2.79 10.66
C ASN A 264 10.93 -2.97 10.88
N LYS A 265 11.34 -3.44 12.05
CA LYS A 265 12.74 -3.71 12.35
C LYS A 265 13.24 -4.96 11.64
N MET A 266 12.56 -6.10 11.79
CA MET A 266 13.06 -7.43 11.39
C MET A 266 12.70 -7.83 9.96
N GLY A 267 11.70 -7.17 9.37
CA GLY A 267 11.15 -7.47 8.06
C GLY A 267 12.09 -7.13 6.91
N LYS A 268 11.85 -7.79 5.79
CA LYS A 268 12.53 -7.54 4.50
C LYS A 268 11.75 -6.46 3.75
N TYR A 269 12.45 -5.44 3.27
CA TYR A 269 11.86 -4.32 2.53
C TYR A 269 12.52 -4.17 1.16
N PRO A 270 11.73 -3.89 0.10
CA PRO A 270 12.27 -3.56 -1.22
C PRO A 270 12.95 -2.19 -1.20
N LEU A 271 13.96 -2.03 -2.06
CA LEU A 271 14.73 -0.81 -2.24
C LEU A 271 14.62 -0.28 -3.66
N GLY A 272 14.58 1.05 -3.79
CA GLY A 272 14.60 1.73 -5.08
C GLY A 272 13.31 1.55 -5.87
N LYS A 273 13.44 1.63 -7.19
CA LYS A 273 12.33 1.57 -8.14
C LYS A 273 12.21 0.14 -8.69
N PRO A 274 11.00 -0.43 -8.80
CA PRO A 274 10.83 -1.73 -9.41
C PRO A 274 11.01 -1.66 -10.94
N ARG A 275 11.34 -2.80 -11.53
CA ARG A 275 11.15 -3.11 -12.95
C ARG A 275 9.87 -3.95 -13.11
N ARG A 276 9.17 -3.78 -14.23
CA ARG A 276 7.93 -4.48 -14.53
C ARG A 276 8.19 -5.62 -15.51
N ALA A 277 7.58 -6.77 -15.29
CA ALA A 277 7.42 -7.81 -16.29
C ALA A 277 5.94 -8.20 -16.38
N VAL A 278 5.47 -8.48 -17.59
CA VAL A 278 4.08 -8.84 -17.87
C VAL A 278 4.05 -10.20 -18.56
N TYR A 279 2.90 -10.85 -18.53
CA TYR A 279 2.70 -12.12 -19.22
C TYR A 279 3.09 -12.01 -20.71
N PRO A 280 3.76 -13.04 -21.29
CA PRO A 280 4.15 -14.32 -20.67
C PRO A 280 5.52 -14.30 -19.97
N ASP A 281 6.28 -13.21 -20.04
CA ASP A 281 7.68 -13.12 -19.60
C ASP A 281 7.85 -12.92 -18.08
N CYS A 282 6.83 -13.27 -17.29
CA CYS A 282 6.89 -13.16 -15.84
C CYS A 282 7.78 -14.25 -15.24
N PRO A 283 8.82 -13.90 -14.45
CA PRO A 283 9.60 -14.89 -13.72
C PRO A 283 8.74 -15.66 -12.69
N HIS A 284 9.20 -16.85 -12.35
CA HIS A 284 8.61 -17.65 -11.27
C HIS A 284 8.78 -16.91 -9.92
N PRO A 285 7.82 -17.01 -8.96
CA PRO A 285 7.90 -16.33 -7.66
C PRO A 285 9.21 -16.51 -6.88
N SER A 286 9.91 -17.63 -7.08
CA SER A 286 11.20 -17.92 -6.43
C SER A 286 12.38 -17.09 -6.99
N GLN A 287 12.22 -16.38 -8.10
CA GLN A 287 13.33 -15.75 -8.84
C GLN A 287 13.43 -14.23 -8.62
N PHE A 288 12.51 -13.60 -7.90
CA PHE A 288 12.45 -12.14 -7.80
C PHE A 288 11.79 -11.66 -6.51
N GLU A 289 12.17 -10.48 -6.01
CA GLU A 289 11.52 -9.84 -4.86
C GLU A 289 10.54 -8.76 -5.31
N GLY A 290 9.38 -8.63 -4.66
CA GLY A 290 8.41 -7.57 -4.95
C GLY A 290 6.96 -8.02 -4.91
N PHE A 291 6.17 -7.60 -5.91
CA PHE A 291 4.74 -7.84 -5.99
C PHE A 291 4.39 -8.72 -7.20
N ILE A 292 3.31 -9.48 -7.06
CA ILE A 292 2.81 -10.37 -8.09
C ILE A 292 1.29 -10.26 -8.18
N LYS A 293 0.77 -10.09 -9.39
CA LYS A 293 -0.65 -10.25 -9.71
C LYS A 293 -0.82 -11.58 -10.41
N CYS A 294 -1.53 -12.51 -9.78
CA CYS A 294 -1.66 -13.87 -10.26
C CYS A 294 -3.00 -14.52 -9.90
N THR A 295 -3.28 -15.64 -10.54
CA THR A 295 -4.32 -16.59 -10.15
C THR A 295 -3.66 -17.78 -9.46
N VAL A 296 -4.19 -18.16 -8.30
CA VAL A 296 -3.74 -19.31 -7.51
C VAL A 296 -4.92 -20.19 -7.15
N LEU A 297 -4.70 -21.49 -7.11
CA LEU A 297 -5.65 -22.48 -6.62
C LEU A 297 -5.28 -22.85 -5.18
N PRO A 298 -6.12 -22.55 -4.17
CA PRO A 298 -5.88 -22.99 -2.80
C PRO A 298 -6.02 -24.52 -2.63
N PRO A 299 -5.39 -25.12 -1.60
CA PRO A 299 -5.71 -26.49 -1.18
C PRO A 299 -7.15 -26.55 -0.62
N GLN A 300 -7.72 -27.75 -0.51
CA GLN A 300 -9.06 -27.93 0.07
C GLN A 300 -9.04 -27.97 1.59
N ASP A 301 -7.98 -28.51 2.20
CA ASP A 301 -7.87 -28.70 3.64
C ASP A 301 -6.67 -27.93 4.19
N LEU A 302 -6.92 -26.67 4.58
CA LEU A 302 -5.94 -25.85 5.29
C LEU A 302 -6.60 -25.05 6.40
N TYR A 303 -6.26 -25.41 7.64
CA TYR A 303 -6.86 -24.82 8.84
C TYR A 303 -6.71 -23.29 8.93
N HIS A 304 -5.59 -22.76 8.41
CA HIS A 304 -5.35 -21.33 8.34
C HIS A 304 -5.04 -20.93 6.90
N PRO A 305 -6.04 -20.47 6.12
CA PRO A 305 -5.79 -19.95 4.80
C PRO A 305 -4.79 -18.79 4.87
N ILE A 306 -3.93 -18.69 3.84
CA ILE A 306 -2.73 -17.87 3.88
C ILE A 306 -2.95 -16.57 3.12
N LEU A 307 -3.45 -16.66 1.88
CA LEU A 307 -3.58 -15.49 1.03
C LEU A 307 -4.85 -14.70 1.37
N PRO A 308 -4.72 -13.39 1.65
CA PRO A 308 -5.86 -12.51 1.86
C PRO A 308 -6.55 -12.18 0.54
N ILE A 309 -7.85 -11.91 0.62
CA ILE A 309 -8.64 -11.28 -0.45
C ILE A 309 -9.57 -10.23 0.14
N ARG A 310 -9.77 -9.11 -0.56
CA ARG A 310 -10.82 -8.15 -0.19
C ARG A 310 -12.11 -8.48 -0.93
N MET A 311 -13.18 -8.69 -0.17
CA MET A 311 -14.49 -8.99 -0.73
C MET A 311 -15.56 -8.49 0.24
N HIS A 312 -16.64 -7.93 -0.30
CA HIS A 312 -17.71 -7.30 0.48
C HIS A 312 -17.21 -6.24 1.49
N ASN A 313 -16.19 -5.45 1.11
CA ASN A 313 -15.50 -4.49 1.97
C ASN A 313 -14.86 -5.09 3.24
N LYS A 314 -14.59 -6.40 3.25
CA LYS A 314 -13.93 -7.10 4.35
C LYS A 314 -12.65 -7.78 3.86
N LEU A 315 -11.69 -7.91 4.77
CA LEU A 315 -10.51 -8.74 4.57
C LEU A 315 -10.87 -10.18 4.93
N MET A 316 -10.75 -11.09 3.97
CA MET A 316 -11.07 -12.50 4.16
C MET A 316 -9.86 -13.38 3.81
N PHE A 317 -9.80 -14.56 4.44
CA PHE A 317 -8.79 -15.59 4.19
C PHE A 317 -9.56 -16.87 3.90
N VAL A 318 -9.58 -17.30 2.63
CA VAL A 318 -10.51 -18.32 2.13
C VAL A 318 -9.80 -19.33 1.23
N LEU A 319 -10.37 -20.54 1.11
CA LEU A 319 -9.88 -21.60 0.22
C LEU A 319 -10.74 -21.77 -1.03
N CYS A 320 -11.85 -21.05 -1.13
CA CYS A 320 -12.75 -21.04 -2.28
C CYS A 320 -13.31 -19.64 -2.47
N TYR A 321 -13.05 -19.04 -3.63
CA TYR A 321 -13.61 -17.75 -4.02
C TYR A 321 -15.14 -17.77 -4.06
N ALA A 322 -15.74 -18.76 -4.73
CA ALA A 322 -17.19 -18.87 -4.87
C ALA A 322 -17.93 -18.97 -3.52
N CYS A 323 -17.45 -19.80 -2.59
CA CYS A 323 -18.01 -19.88 -1.22
C CYS A 323 -17.98 -18.52 -0.52
N ALA A 324 -16.82 -17.84 -0.57
CA ALA A 324 -16.66 -16.52 0.04
C ALA A 324 -17.59 -15.48 -0.59
N GLN A 325 -17.74 -15.54 -1.91
CA GLN A 325 -18.57 -14.63 -2.69
C GLN A 325 -20.05 -14.78 -2.35
N ALA A 326 -20.52 -16.02 -2.23
CA ALA A 326 -21.91 -16.34 -1.86
C ALA A 326 -22.22 -16.03 -0.38
N CYS A 327 -21.20 -15.81 0.47
CA CYS A 327 -21.33 -15.72 1.92
C CYS A 327 -22.01 -16.95 2.56
N GLU A 328 -21.94 -18.10 1.89
CA GLU A 328 -22.48 -19.37 2.36
C GLU A 328 -21.46 -20.03 3.29
N PHE A 329 -21.34 -19.52 4.52
CA PHE A 329 -20.47 -20.08 5.56
C PHE A 329 -21.14 -21.23 6.33
N ASP A 330 -22.44 -21.46 6.08
CA ASP A 330 -23.23 -22.61 6.57
C ASP A 330 -23.25 -23.79 5.56
N ALA A 331 -22.34 -23.76 4.58
CA ALA A 331 -22.17 -24.81 3.57
C ALA A 331 -21.77 -26.17 4.21
N PRO A 332 -22.00 -27.31 3.52
CA PRO A 332 -21.55 -28.63 3.97
C PRO A 332 -20.05 -28.64 4.33
N GLU A 333 -19.61 -29.59 5.17
CA GLU A 333 -18.23 -29.71 5.68
C GLU A 333 -17.16 -29.67 4.56
N GLU A 334 -17.53 -30.05 3.33
CA GLU A 334 -16.67 -30.03 2.16
C GLU A 334 -17.25 -29.17 1.02
N CYS A 335 -16.40 -28.33 0.44
CA CYS A 335 -16.74 -27.48 -0.71
C CYS A 335 -16.85 -28.30 -2.00
N ALA A 336 -17.99 -28.23 -2.70
CA ALA A 336 -18.22 -28.94 -3.96
C ALA A 336 -17.92 -28.12 -5.24
N HIS A 337 -17.45 -26.87 -5.09
CA HIS A 337 -17.07 -26.03 -6.24
C HIS A 337 -15.88 -26.62 -7.01
N SER A 338 -15.87 -26.40 -8.32
CA SER A 338 -14.76 -26.75 -9.21
C SER A 338 -13.48 -26.00 -8.86
N ASP A 339 -12.34 -26.47 -9.36
CA ASP A 339 -11.07 -25.79 -9.13
C ASP A 339 -11.08 -24.36 -9.69
N GLU A 340 -11.67 -24.15 -10.87
CA GLU A 340 -11.85 -22.82 -11.48
C GLU A 340 -12.65 -21.86 -10.60
N GLU A 341 -13.75 -22.33 -9.98
CA GLU A 341 -14.58 -21.52 -9.08
C GLU A 341 -13.90 -21.23 -7.73
N ARG A 342 -12.92 -22.06 -7.34
CA ARG A 342 -12.18 -21.92 -6.09
C ARG A 342 -11.01 -20.95 -6.20
N MET A 343 -10.45 -20.77 -7.40
CA MET A 343 -9.27 -19.96 -7.66
C MET A 343 -9.40 -18.54 -7.10
N LEU A 344 -8.31 -18.06 -6.49
CA LEU A 344 -8.17 -16.68 -6.04
C LEU A 344 -7.37 -15.90 -7.09
N LYS A 345 -7.80 -14.68 -7.38
CA LYS A 345 -7.11 -13.74 -8.25
C LYS A 345 -6.99 -12.39 -7.54
N ASP A 346 -5.78 -11.97 -7.24
CA ASP A 346 -5.48 -10.68 -6.62
C ASP A 346 -3.99 -10.33 -6.82
N THR A 347 -3.56 -9.24 -6.20
CA THR A 347 -2.15 -8.84 -6.07
C THR A 347 -1.65 -9.11 -4.66
N TRP A 348 -0.49 -9.75 -4.54
CA TRP A 348 0.15 -10.05 -3.25
C TRP A 348 1.62 -9.68 -3.25
N VAL A 349 2.21 -9.62 -2.04
CA VAL A 349 3.67 -9.63 -1.90
C VAL A 349 4.17 -11.03 -2.26
N VAL A 350 5.23 -11.11 -3.07
CA VAL A 350 5.75 -12.40 -3.56
C VAL A 350 6.13 -13.37 -2.43
N ASP A 351 6.55 -12.86 -1.28
CA ASP A 351 6.82 -13.67 -0.08
C ASP A 351 5.59 -14.42 0.43
N GLU A 352 4.41 -13.80 0.41
CA GLU A 352 3.15 -14.44 0.80
C GLU A 352 2.77 -15.54 -0.19
N VAL A 353 3.00 -15.31 -1.48
CA VAL A 353 2.75 -16.32 -2.53
C VAL A 353 3.73 -17.48 -2.41
N ARG A 354 5.02 -17.25 -2.12
CA ARG A 354 5.97 -18.36 -1.88
C ARG A 354 5.54 -19.21 -0.70
N TYR A 355 5.20 -18.59 0.42
CA TYR A 355 4.68 -19.28 1.60
C TYR A 355 3.36 -20.01 1.28
N ALA A 356 2.50 -19.37 0.47
CA ALA A 356 1.45 -19.92 -0.36
C ALA A 356 1.71 -21.34 -0.87
N LEU A 357 2.66 -21.38 -1.81
CA LEU A 357 3.02 -22.57 -2.58
C LEU A 357 3.62 -23.67 -1.70
N GLU A 358 4.39 -23.30 -0.68
CA GLU A 358 4.94 -24.24 0.32
C GLU A 358 3.83 -24.99 1.10
N HIS A 359 2.62 -24.43 1.17
CA HIS A 359 1.48 -24.97 1.91
C HIS A 359 0.36 -25.48 0.98
N GLY A 360 0.73 -25.92 -0.23
CA GLY A 360 -0.16 -26.65 -1.13
C GLY A 360 -1.03 -25.80 -2.05
N TYR A 361 -0.78 -24.49 -2.13
CA TYR A 361 -1.38 -23.66 -3.19
C TYR A 361 -0.67 -23.96 -4.51
N THR A 362 -1.42 -23.86 -5.62
CA THR A 362 -0.87 -24.02 -6.97
C THR A 362 -0.95 -22.71 -7.73
N LEU A 363 0.17 -22.22 -8.26
CA LEU A 363 0.18 -21.07 -9.16
C LEU A 363 -0.40 -21.46 -10.52
N ILE A 364 -1.51 -20.83 -10.91
CA ILE A 364 -2.21 -21.14 -12.17
C ILE A 364 -1.73 -20.22 -13.29
N LYS A 365 -1.67 -18.91 -13.02
CA LYS A 365 -1.30 -17.91 -14.04
C LYS A 365 -0.73 -16.67 -13.39
N THR A 366 0.32 -16.09 -13.98
CA THR A 366 0.87 -14.78 -13.59
C THR A 366 0.55 -13.76 -14.67
N PHE A 367 0.04 -12.59 -14.29
CA PHE A 367 -0.35 -11.53 -15.22
C PHE A 367 0.71 -10.43 -15.29
N GLU A 368 1.18 -9.97 -14.14
CA GLU A 368 2.17 -8.91 -14.00
C GLU A 368 2.96 -9.10 -12.71
N VAL A 369 4.25 -8.75 -12.74
CA VAL A 369 5.10 -8.68 -11.54
C VAL A 369 5.87 -7.36 -11.49
N TRP A 370 6.02 -6.83 -10.28
CA TRP A 370 6.93 -5.73 -9.99
C TRP A 370 8.12 -6.29 -9.24
N ILE A 371 9.30 -6.12 -9.81
CA ILE A 371 10.52 -6.74 -9.35
C ILE A 371 11.47 -5.67 -8.83
N TYR A 372 11.90 -5.80 -7.58
CA TYR A 372 12.91 -4.96 -6.97
C TYR A 372 14.26 -5.68 -6.99
N ASP A 373 15.28 -5.03 -7.55
CA ASP A 373 16.64 -5.60 -7.63
C ASP A 373 17.37 -5.55 -6.29
N GLY A 374 16.93 -4.70 -5.36
CA GLY A 374 17.51 -4.56 -4.03
C GLY A 374 16.48 -4.78 -2.94
N VAL A 375 16.91 -5.45 -1.88
CA VAL A 375 16.18 -5.55 -0.60
C VAL A 375 17.11 -5.22 0.56
N THR A 376 16.53 -4.80 1.68
CA THR A 376 17.22 -4.70 2.96
C THR A 376 16.45 -5.44 4.03
N GLN A 377 17.16 -6.09 4.94
CA GLN A 377 16.59 -6.75 6.10
C GLN A 377 17.57 -6.63 7.27
N TYR A 378 17.08 -6.23 8.43
CA TYR A 378 17.93 -6.12 9.61
C TYR A 378 18.50 -7.48 10.01
N CYS A 379 19.81 -7.54 10.22
CA CYS A 379 20.48 -8.70 10.79
C CYS A 379 21.15 -8.32 12.12
N PRO A 380 20.70 -8.87 13.26
CA PRO A 380 21.30 -8.59 14.57
C PRO A 380 22.79 -8.96 14.66
N LYS A 381 23.24 -9.90 13.83
CA LYS A 381 24.65 -10.34 13.77
C LYS A 381 25.51 -9.48 12.84
N ASN A 382 24.93 -8.44 12.21
CA ASN A 382 25.70 -7.55 11.36
C ASN A 382 26.70 -6.76 12.21
N LYS A 383 27.99 -6.96 11.94
CA LYS A 383 29.08 -6.24 12.61
C LYS A 383 29.62 -5.08 11.77
N ASP A 384 29.18 -4.95 10.52
CA ASP A 384 29.62 -3.94 9.58
C ASP A 384 28.54 -2.86 9.40
N PRO A 385 28.76 -1.64 9.92
CA PRO A 385 27.80 -0.54 9.80
C PRO A 385 27.61 -0.04 8.35
N THR A 386 28.52 -0.38 7.44
CA THR A 386 28.42 -0.01 6.02
C THR A 386 27.57 -0.99 5.19
N ASN A 387 27.25 -2.16 5.74
CA ASN A 387 26.43 -3.16 5.06
C ASN A 387 24.94 -2.80 5.08
N VAL A 388 24.53 -1.97 4.12
CA VAL A 388 23.16 -1.47 3.99
C VAL A 388 22.11 -2.58 3.82
N ALA A 389 22.48 -3.70 3.18
CA ALA A 389 21.56 -4.83 2.99
C ALA A 389 21.15 -5.47 4.33
N LYS A 390 22.01 -5.38 5.35
CA LYS A 390 21.81 -5.98 6.68
C LYS A 390 21.44 -4.99 7.78
N ARG A 391 21.36 -3.70 7.46
CA ARG A 391 21.02 -2.62 8.41
C ARG A 391 19.51 -2.52 8.67
N GLY A 392 18.69 -2.94 7.71
CA GLY A 392 17.24 -2.75 7.75
C GLY A 392 16.85 -1.28 7.58
N LEU A 393 15.69 -1.03 6.97
CA LEU A 393 15.26 0.34 6.65
C LEU A 393 14.79 1.13 7.89
N PHE A 394 14.14 0.46 8.84
CA PHE A 394 13.54 1.09 10.02
C PHE A 394 14.22 0.72 11.34
N ALA A 395 15.26 -0.11 11.31
CA ALA A 395 15.81 -0.73 12.51
C ALA A 395 16.31 0.30 13.53
N GLU A 396 17.03 1.34 13.09
CA GLU A 396 17.56 2.37 13.98
C GLU A 396 16.47 3.24 14.58
N TYR A 397 15.47 3.64 13.79
CA TYR A 397 14.30 4.36 14.27
C TYR A 397 13.56 3.56 15.34
N VAL A 398 13.33 2.26 15.07
CA VAL A 398 12.67 1.37 16.04
C VAL A 398 13.54 1.18 17.28
N ASN A 399 14.86 0.96 17.14
CA ASN A 399 15.77 0.77 18.26
C ASN A 399 15.80 1.98 19.20
N LYS A 400 15.90 3.20 18.66
CA LYS A 400 15.88 4.43 19.45
C LYS A 400 14.57 4.55 20.23
N ASN A 401 13.43 4.46 19.54
CA ASN A 401 12.14 4.69 20.18
C ASN A 401 11.75 3.54 21.13
N LEU A 402 12.19 2.31 20.86
CA LEU A 402 12.02 1.18 21.77
C LEU A 402 12.91 1.33 23.02
N LYS A 403 14.15 1.79 22.87
CA LYS A 403 15.03 2.14 24.00
C LYS A 403 14.35 3.15 24.93
N LEU A 404 13.92 4.29 24.38
CA LEU A 404 13.23 5.34 25.13
C LEU A 404 11.97 4.82 25.83
N LYS A 405 11.17 3.98 25.14
CA LYS A 405 9.97 3.39 25.71
C LYS A 405 10.26 2.45 26.88
N LEU A 406 11.29 1.61 26.76
CA LEU A 406 11.66 0.64 27.79
C LEU A 406 12.23 1.34 29.02
N GLU A 407 13.15 2.29 28.82
CA GLU A 407 13.71 3.12 29.89
C GLU A 407 12.60 3.89 30.64
N ALA A 408 11.71 4.56 29.90
CA ALA A 408 10.58 5.30 30.47
C ALA A 408 9.49 4.40 31.09
N SER A 409 9.52 3.08 30.87
CA SER A 409 8.58 2.15 31.51
C SER A 409 8.99 1.79 32.93
N GLY A 410 10.23 2.08 33.33
CA GLY A 410 10.81 1.58 34.57
C GLY A 410 11.02 0.07 34.56
N TRP A 411 11.50 -0.47 35.68
CA TRP A 411 11.74 -1.91 35.81
C TRP A 411 10.43 -2.71 35.81
N PRO A 412 10.33 -3.78 35.01
CA PRO A 412 9.22 -4.72 35.13
C PRO A 412 9.14 -5.28 36.56
N PRO A 413 7.95 -5.53 37.12
CA PRO A 413 7.80 -6.02 38.49
C PRO A 413 8.54 -7.34 38.76
N GLU A 414 8.72 -8.16 37.73
CA GLU A 414 9.42 -9.45 37.79
C GLU A 414 10.94 -9.31 37.93
N MET A 415 11.51 -8.13 37.62
CA MET A 415 12.94 -7.81 37.67
C MET A 415 13.32 -7.24 39.05
N ASP A 416 13.03 -8.03 40.09
CA ASP A 416 13.17 -7.69 41.50
C ASP A 416 14.60 -7.87 42.05
N THR A 417 15.46 -8.61 41.36
CA THR A 417 16.89 -8.79 41.72
C THR A 417 17.83 -8.23 40.66
N ASP A 418 19.07 -7.92 41.07
CA ASP A 418 20.09 -7.37 40.16
C ASP A 418 20.51 -8.38 39.08
N GLU A 419 20.49 -9.69 39.36
CA GLU A 419 20.76 -10.71 38.34
C GLU A 419 19.67 -10.71 37.26
N LYS A 420 18.39 -10.60 37.65
CA LYS A 420 17.28 -10.53 36.70
C LYS A 420 17.34 -9.25 35.87
N ARG A 421 17.69 -8.12 36.49
CA ARG A 421 17.90 -6.84 35.79
C ARG A 421 19.05 -6.91 34.78
N ALA A 422 20.19 -7.50 35.17
CA ALA A 422 21.31 -7.71 34.26
C ALA A 422 20.94 -8.64 33.09
N ALA A 423 20.22 -9.73 33.38
CA ALA A 423 19.72 -10.64 32.34
C ALA A 423 18.73 -9.94 31.39
N TYR A 424 17.84 -9.08 31.90
CA TYR A 424 16.92 -8.28 31.09
C TYR A 424 17.67 -7.33 30.14
N VAL A 425 18.65 -6.59 30.66
CA VAL A 425 19.47 -5.67 29.84
C VAL A 425 20.24 -6.45 28.76
N ALA A 426 20.82 -7.61 29.12
CA ALA A 426 21.51 -8.48 28.16
C ALA A 426 20.56 -9.02 27.08
N ASP A 427 19.34 -9.41 27.44
CA ASP A 427 18.30 -9.85 26.50
C ASP A 427 17.92 -8.73 25.52
N GLN A 428 17.69 -7.50 26.00
CA GLN A 428 17.42 -6.36 25.11
C GLN A 428 18.61 -6.05 24.20
N ALA A 429 19.84 -6.10 24.72
CA ALA A 429 21.05 -5.90 23.94
C ALA A 429 21.21 -6.97 22.85
N SER A 430 20.87 -8.23 23.14
CA SER A 430 20.87 -9.32 22.14
C SER A 430 19.90 -9.06 20.97
N LYS A 431 18.84 -8.29 21.24
CA LYS A 431 17.87 -7.83 20.24
C LYS A 431 18.34 -6.56 19.54
N GLY A 432 19.48 -5.97 19.90
CA GLY A 432 20.02 -4.72 19.36
C GLY A 432 19.45 -3.45 20.00
N VAL A 433 18.87 -3.55 21.20
CA VAL A 433 18.38 -2.41 21.98
C VAL A 433 19.26 -2.25 23.22
N PHE A 434 20.13 -1.25 23.21
CA PHE A 434 21.08 -1.01 24.29
C PHE A 434 20.50 -0.01 25.29
N LEU A 435 19.98 -0.54 26.40
CA LEU A 435 19.41 0.27 27.49
C LEU A 435 20.51 0.87 28.35
N ASP A 436 20.27 2.08 28.82
CA ASP A 436 21.03 2.74 29.87
C ASP A 436 20.33 2.50 31.22
N VAL A 437 21.00 1.77 32.11
CA VAL A 437 20.45 1.32 33.40
C VAL A 437 19.99 2.50 34.26
N ASP A 438 20.72 3.61 34.21
CA ASP A 438 20.44 4.81 35.00
C ASP A 438 19.20 5.56 34.52
N ASN A 439 18.81 5.34 33.25
CA ASN A 439 17.62 5.95 32.65
C ASN A 439 16.37 5.09 32.80
N ILE A 440 16.45 3.88 33.38
CA ILE A 440 15.28 3.01 33.60
C ILE A 440 14.47 3.53 34.79
N VAL A 441 13.66 4.55 34.52
CA VAL A 441 12.82 5.25 35.49
C VAL A 441 11.44 5.48 34.89
N PHE A 442 10.39 5.18 35.66
CA PHE A 442 9.02 5.35 35.20
C PHE A 442 8.72 6.82 34.83
N ASN A 443 8.50 7.06 33.55
CA ASN A 443 8.15 8.36 32.98
C ASN A 443 6.96 8.20 32.03
N PRO A 444 5.73 8.47 32.48
CA PRO A 444 4.53 8.19 31.69
C PRO A 444 4.45 9.03 30.42
N SER A 445 4.97 10.27 30.43
CA SER A 445 4.94 11.17 29.27
C SER A 445 5.89 10.69 28.17
N LEU A 446 7.14 10.38 28.52
CA LEU A 446 8.13 9.89 27.55
C LEU A 446 7.76 8.51 27.01
N ARG A 447 7.20 7.64 27.86
CA ARG A 447 6.68 6.33 27.45
C ARG A 447 5.52 6.46 26.45
N ALA A 448 4.60 7.40 26.70
CA ALA A 448 3.49 7.65 25.78
C ALA A 448 4.00 8.16 24.42
N LEU A 449 4.91 9.13 24.43
CA LEU A 449 5.51 9.69 23.22
C LEU A 449 6.24 8.63 22.38
N SER A 450 7.18 7.91 22.98
CA SER A 450 7.96 6.88 22.28
C SER A 450 7.09 5.75 21.73
N LYS A 451 6.01 5.36 22.44
CA LYS A 451 5.00 4.43 21.93
C LYS A 451 4.26 4.99 20.71
N LEU A 452 3.90 6.28 20.74
CA LEU A 452 3.26 6.97 19.62
C LEU A 452 4.18 7.03 18.40
N GLU A 453 5.48 7.33 18.58
CA GLU A 453 6.46 7.34 17.51
C GLU A 453 6.66 5.97 16.87
N LEU A 454 6.68 4.90 17.67
CA LEU A 454 6.79 3.52 17.17
C LEU A 454 5.59 3.11 16.30
N ASN A 455 4.37 3.46 16.72
CA ASN A 455 3.15 2.98 16.08
C ASN A 455 2.68 3.86 14.90
N SER A 456 2.99 5.16 14.91
CA SER A 456 2.41 6.10 13.95
C SER A 456 3.18 6.19 12.63
N LEU A 457 4.45 5.78 12.60
CA LEU A 457 5.29 5.88 11.39
C LEU A 457 4.73 5.03 10.24
N TRP A 458 4.42 3.75 10.50
CA TRP A 458 3.95 2.83 9.46
C TRP A 458 2.62 3.29 8.82
N GLY A 459 1.71 3.83 9.65
CA GLY A 459 0.45 4.38 9.17
C GLY A 459 0.63 5.50 8.14
N LYS A 460 1.73 6.27 8.23
CA LYS A 460 2.04 7.31 7.24
C LYS A 460 2.49 6.73 5.89
N PHE A 461 3.28 5.65 5.88
CA PHE A 461 3.60 4.93 4.65
C PHE A 461 2.37 4.28 4.01
N GLY A 462 1.41 3.85 4.84
CA GLY A 462 0.12 3.32 4.39
C GLY A 462 -0.92 4.38 4.00
N GLN A 463 -0.60 5.68 4.02
CA GLN A 463 -1.57 6.74 3.73
C GLN A 463 -2.09 6.64 2.29
N GLY A 464 -3.41 6.70 2.10
CA GLY A 464 -4.01 6.73 0.77
C GLY A 464 -3.78 8.08 0.06
N SER A 465 -3.55 8.05 -1.24
CA SER A 465 -3.36 9.23 -2.09
C SER A 465 -4.67 9.91 -2.50
N ASN A 466 -5.81 9.24 -2.36
CA ASN A 466 -7.12 9.64 -2.91
C ASN A 466 -8.06 10.17 -1.81
N LEU A 467 -7.60 11.10 -0.98
CA LEU A 467 -8.45 11.72 0.04
C LEU A 467 -9.35 12.78 -0.61
N THR A 468 -10.66 12.65 -0.41
CA THR A 468 -11.64 13.67 -0.77
C THR A 468 -11.31 14.97 -0.02
N LYS A 469 -11.18 16.08 -0.76
CA LYS A 469 -10.98 17.39 -0.17
C LYS A 469 -12.34 18.01 0.10
N HIS A 470 -12.65 18.26 1.37
CA HIS A 470 -13.79 19.11 1.72
C HIS A 470 -13.38 20.57 1.49
N VAL A 471 -14.10 21.26 0.59
CA VAL A 471 -13.96 22.70 0.40
C VAL A 471 -15.00 23.37 1.28
N ILE A 472 -14.56 24.25 2.17
CA ILE A 472 -15.47 25.08 2.94
C ILE A 472 -16.01 26.15 1.98
N VAL A 473 -17.26 26.02 1.59
CA VAL A 473 -17.95 27.00 0.75
C VAL A 473 -18.41 28.15 1.64
N THR A 474 -17.77 29.30 1.53
CA THR A 474 -18.07 30.50 2.33
C THR A 474 -19.19 31.38 1.76
N ALA A 475 -19.67 31.08 0.55
CA ALA A 475 -20.83 31.74 -0.05
C ALA A 475 -21.63 30.73 -0.89
N VAL A 476 -22.94 30.67 -0.64
CA VAL A 476 -23.87 29.92 -1.51
C VAL A 476 -24.00 30.69 -2.81
N GLU A 477 -23.43 30.18 -3.90
CA GLU A 477 -23.79 30.65 -5.24
C GLU A 477 -25.26 30.28 -5.46
N LYS A 478 -26.13 31.30 -5.45
CA LYS A 478 -27.50 31.15 -5.93
C LYS A 478 -27.43 30.97 -7.44
N HIS A 479 -27.67 29.75 -7.90
CA HIS A 479 -27.95 29.46 -9.31
C HIS A 479 -29.24 30.13 -9.76
#